data_AF-A0A9P0FLZ1-F1
#
_entry.id   AF-A0A9P0FLZ1-F1
#
_cell.length_a   1.000
_cell.length_b   1.000
_cell.length_c   1.000
_cell.angle_alpha   90.00
_cell.angle_beta   90.00
_cell.angle_gamma   90.00
#
_symmetry.space_group_name_H-M   'P 1'
#
loop_
_entity.id
_entity.type
_entity.pdbx_description
1 polymer ?
#
loop_
_entity_poly.entity_id
_entity_poly.type
_entity_poly.pdbx_seq_one_letter_code
_entity_poly.pdbx_strand_id
1 'polypeptide(L)'
;MLKLYKNKLLTDTQLRRLSEHKYSCQSVSLLDSYLQVYWNWLVAKVPVWLAPNLITILGLVINIITSLILVWFSPDARQEAPRWACALCALGLFIYQSLDAIDGKQARRTGTANPLGELFDHGCDSISTVFVALSACIAVQLGHYPGWMFFQCFCAMTLFYCAHWQTYVSGTLRFGKVDVTEAQFTIMGILMVSTIFGPGIWSTKFFSDSICLWYIIPTSTFAAAIYSLYCNLVVIFTGGVGKNGSTVAGTSVLSPVIPFSLVILPAFIIYQKSPQHVYEEHPALYILAFGLVAAKVTNRLVVAHMTKSEMEYMDWSLLGPAMLFLNQYFNSFINEYYVLWAAMVWATFDLIRYCSQICQEICFHLNVELFRIPYPGGPLRAVSHPQGALTAAEKNGTNPKMNNVKAMYKTRSKSKHY
;
A
#
# COMPACT_ATOMS: atom_id res chain seq x y z
N MET A 1 5.50 23.81 -24.65
CA MET A 1 4.80 23.21 -23.48
C MET A 1 5.83 22.98 -22.39
N LEU A 2 5.61 23.57 -21.21
CA LEU A 2 6.55 23.60 -20.09
C LEU A 2 6.97 22.18 -19.64
N LYS A 3 8.26 21.98 -19.34
CA LYS A 3 8.79 20.82 -18.60
C LYS A 3 8.31 20.88 -17.14
N LEU A 4 7.02 20.68 -16.90
CA LEU A 4 6.42 20.65 -15.55
C LEU A 4 6.87 19.42 -14.75
N TYR A 5 7.38 18.38 -15.41
CA TYR A 5 7.82 17.14 -14.77
C TYR A 5 9.26 16.76 -15.14
N LYS A 6 9.93 16.07 -14.20
CA LYS A 6 11.26 15.48 -14.42
C LYS A 6 11.19 14.38 -15.50
N ASN A 7 12.21 14.33 -16.36
CA ASN A 7 12.35 13.28 -17.39
C ASN A 7 12.63 11.89 -16.79
N LYS A 8 13.26 11.82 -15.61
CA LYS A 8 13.43 10.63 -14.78
C LYS A 8 12.97 10.94 -13.36
N LEU A 9 12.24 10.04 -12.71
CA LEU A 9 11.87 10.15 -11.30
C LEU A 9 12.94 9.55 -10.40
N LEU A 10 13.56 8.43 -10.83
CA LEU A 10 14.61 7.75 -10.09
C LEU A 10 15.99 8.07 -10.68
N THR A 11 16.93 8.37 -9.80
CA THR A 11 18.35 8.47 -10.14
C THR A 11 18.95 7.09 -10.37
N ASP A 12 20.03 7.01 -11.14
CA ASP A 12 20.71 5.72 -11.39
C ASP A 12 21.25 5.11 -10.08
N THR A 13 21.59 5.93 -9.09
CA THR A 13 21.97 5.48 -7.73
C THR A 13 20.79 4.84 -7.00
N GLN A 14 19.59 5.43 -7.07
CA GLN A 14 18.39 4.86 -6.47
C GLN A 14 18.02 3.51 -7.12
N LEU A 15 18.11 3.42 -8.45
CA LEU A 15 17.87 2.18 -9.19
C LEU A 15 18.84 1.06 -8.79
N ARG A 16 20.13 1.39 -8.62
CA ARG A 16 21.14 0.43 -8.13
C ARG A 16 20.80 -0.07 -6.72
N ARG A 17 20.48 0.84 -5.79
CA ARG A 17 20.08 0.49 -4.41
C ARG A 17 18.81 -0.34 -4.37
N LEU A 18 17.85 -0.05 -5.26
CA LEU A 18 16.63 -0.84 -5.40
C LEU A 18 16.96 -2.29 -5.79
N SER A 19 17.90 -2.50 -6.70
CA SER A 19 18.32 -3.86 -7.10
C SER A 19 18.98 -4.66 -5.97
N GLU A 20 19.52 -3.97 -4.95
CA GLU A 20 20.09 -4.57 -3.75
C GLU A 20 19.05 -4.78 -2.63
N HIS A 21 17.82 -4.28 -2.81
CA HIS A 21 16.75 -4.42 -1.83
C HIS A 21 16.39 -5.89 -1.63
N LYS A 22 16.17 -6.26 -0.36
CA LYS A 22 15.69 -7.58 0.02
C LYS A 22 14.47 -7.40 0.88
N TYR A 23 13.36 -7.99 0.44
CA TYR A 23 12.12 -8.00 1.19
C TYR A 23 12.35 -8.59 2.59
N SER A 24 11.87 -7.87 3.60
CA SER A 24 11.93 -8.30 5.00
C SER A 24 10.59 -7.99 5.67
N CYS A 25 9.93 -9.04 6.15
CA CYS A 25 8.62 -8.97 6.76
C CYS A 25 8.54 -9.93 7.97
N GLN A 26 7.85 -9.49 9.01
CA GLN A 26 7.49 -10.30 10.18
C GLN A 26 5.98 -10.18 10.39
N SER A 27 5.25 -11.30 10.41
CA SER A 27 3.81 -11.31 10.69
C SER A 27 3.51 -12.24 11.85
N VAL A 28 2.67 -11.75 12.78
CA VAL A 28 2.02 -12.54 13.83
C VAL A 28 0.50 -12.40 13.75
N SER A 29 -0.04 -12.10 12.56
CA SER A 29 -1.47 -11.97 12.30
C SER A 29 -2.21 -13.25 12.71
N LEU A 30 -3.40 -13.06 13.29
CA LEU A 30 -4.23 -14.14 13.79
C LEU A 30 -4.83 -14.95 12.62
N LEU A 31 -5.37 -14.26 11.62
CA LEU A 31 -6.09 -14.89 10.51
C LEU A 31 -5.15 -15.47 9.45
N ASP A 32 -3.96 -14.89 9.26
CA ASP A 32 -3.02 -15.32 8.22
C ASP A 32 -2.77 -16.83 8.27
N SER A 33 -2.56 -17.38 9.46
CA SER A 33 -2.26 -18.81 9.67
C SER A 33 -3.36 -19.74 9.14
N TYR A 34 -4.62 -19.38 9.32
CA TYR A 34 -5.78 -20.14 8.83
C TYR A 34 -5.97 -19.96 7.33
N LEU A 35 -5.81 -18.72 6.85
CA LEU A 35 -6.00 -18.37 5.44
C LEU A 35 -4.87 -18.89 4.54
N GLN A 36 -3.70 -19.24 5.08
CA GLN A 36 -2.63 -19.89 4.32
C GLN A 36 -3.14 -21.11 3.54
N VAL A 37 -4.04 -21.92 4.12
CA VAL A 37 -4.60 -23.11 3.46
C VAL A 37 -5.36 -22.71 2.20
N TYR A 38 -6.22 -21.69 2.34
CA TYR A 38 -7.01 -21.15 1.24
C TYR A 38 -6.12 -20.49 0.17
N TRP A 39 -5.18 -19.63 0.55
CA TRP A 39 -4.31 -18.94 -0.40
C TRP A 39 -3.35 -19.88 -1.12
N ASN A 40 -2.86 -20.94 -0.46
CA ASN A 40 -2.03 -21.97 -1.10
C ASN A 40 -2.84 -22.80 -2.10
N TRP A 41 -4.10 -23.11 -1.79
CA TRP A 41 -5.01 -23.73 -2.74
C TRP A 41 -5.27 -22.80 -3.93
N LEU A 42 -5.55 -21.52 -3.67
CA LEU A 42 -5.92 -20.53 -4.69
C LEU A 42 -4.76 -20.28 -5.66
N VAL A 43 -3.55 -20.01 -5.14
CA VAL A 43 -2.37 -19.80 -5.99
C VAL A 43 -2.08 -21.01 -6.86
N ALA A 44 -2.34 -22.24 -6.40
CA ALA A 44 -2.16 -23.45 -7.20
C ALA A 44 -3.10 -23.50 -8.42
N LYS A 45 -4.26 -22.83 -8.37
CA LYS A 45 -5.22 -22.69 -9.49
C LYS A 45 -4.86 -21.59 -10.47
N VAL A 46 -3.97 -20.67 -10.09
CA VAL A 46 -3.52 -19.59 -10.97
C VAL A 46 -2.64 -20.17 -12.09
N PRO A 47 -2.88 -19.82 -13.37
CA PRO A 47 -2.01 -20.21 -14.46
C PRO A 47 -0.59 -19.65 -14.32
N VAL A 48 0.42 -20.43 -14.67
CA VAL A 48 1.84 -20.01 -14.55
C VAL A 48 2.26 -18.87 -15.49
N TRP A 49 1.44 -18.54 -16.51
CA TRP A 49 1.67 -17.37 -17.37
C TRP A 49 1.22 -16.06 -16.74
N LEU A 50 0.35 -16.13 -15.73
CA LEU A 50 -0.25 -14.95 -15.14
C LEU A 50 0.79 -14.26 -14.25
N ALA A 51 1.15 -13.04 -14.63
CA ALA A 51 2.13 -12.24 -13.90
C ALA A 51 1.58 -11.81 -12.53
N PRO A 52 2.40 -11.81 -11.46
CA PRO A 52 2.00 -11.37 -10.12
C PRO A 52 1.35 -9.97 -10.11
N ASN A 53 2.01 -8.97 -10.71
CA ASN A 53 1.48 -7.59 -10.73
C ASN A 53 0.14 -7.45 -11.48
N LEU A 54 -0.15 -8.38 -12.41
CA LEU A 54 -1.45 -8.43 -13.08
C LEU A 54 -2.53 -8.94 -12.12
N ILE A 55 -2.20 -9.86 -11.23
CA ILE A 55 -3.10 -10.32 -10.16
C ILE A 55 -3.43 -9.15 -9.23
N THR A 56 -2.39 -8.43 -8.77
CA THR A 56 -2.53 -7.27 -7.88
C THR A 56 -3.44 -6.20 -8.49
N ILE A 57 -3.18 -5.76 -9.73
CA ILE A 57 -3.97 -4.69 -10.36
C ILE A 57 -5.41 -5.12 -10.66
N LEU A 58 -5.64 -6.40 -11.02
CA LEU A 58 -6.99 -6.93 -11.21
C LEU A 58 -7.77 -6.91 -9.89
N GLY A 59 -7.13 -7.30 -8.78
CA GLY A 59 -7.69 -7.15 -7.45
C GLY A 59 -8.08 -5.70 -7.18
N LEU A 60 -7.15 -4.76 -7.34
CA LEU A 60 -7.40 -3.34 -7.09
C LEU A 60 -8.56 -2.79 -7.94
N VAL A 61 -8.61 -3.12 -9.23
CA VAL A 61 -9.69 -2.67 -10.13
C VAL A 61 -11.05 -3.21 -9.67
N ILE A 62 -11.13 -4.47 -9.25
CA ILE A 62 -12.38 -5.04 -8.71
C ILE A 62 -12.79 -4.30 -7.44
N ASN A 63 -11.86 -4.05 -6.51
CA ASN A 63 -12.16 -3.31 -5.29
C ASN A 63 -12.69 -1.89 -5.61
N ILE A 64 -11.97 -1.14 -6.47
CA ILE A 64 -12.36 0.22 -6.86
C ILE A 64 -13.75 0.23 -7.50
N ILE A 65 -14.03 -0.66 -8.47
CA ILE A 65 -15.31 -0.67 -9.16
C ILE A 65 -16.45 -0.97 -8.19
N THR A 66 -16.31 -1.99 -7.34
CA THR A 66 -17.36 -2.36 -6.39
C THR A 66 -17.59 -1.30 -5.31
N SER A 67 -16.52 -0.65 -4.82
CA SER A 67 -16.62 0.50 -3.92
C SER A 67 -17.26 1.72 -4.59
N LEU A 68 -16.94 2.02 -5.86
CA LEU A 68 -17.54 3.14 -6.58
C LEU A 68 -19.02 2.93 -6.87
N ILE A 69 -19.46 1.69 -7.10
CA ILE A 69 -20.89 1.36 -7.18
C ILE A 69 -21.58 1.68 -5.85
N LEU A 70 -20.96 1.36 -4.71
CA LEU A 70 -21.50 1.69 -3.40
C LEU A 70 -21.54 3.22 -3.16
N VAL A 71 -20.48 3.94 -3.53
CA VAL A 71 -20.40 5.41 -3.50
C VAL A 71 -21.48 6.04 -4.38
N TRP A 72 -21.78 5.49 -5.55
CA TRP A 72 -22.82 6.00 -6.43
C TRP A 72 -24.20 6.05 -5.77
N PHE A 73 -24.53 5.05 -4.95
CA PHE A 73 -25.82 4.99 -4.25
C PHE A 73 -25.88 5.83 -2.98
N SER A 74 -24.75 6.17 -2.37
CA SER A 74 -24.70 6.95 -1.13
C SER A 74 -23.41 7.78 -1.07
N PRO A 75 -23.28 8.81 -1.93
CA PRO A 75 -22.07 9.63 -2.01
C PRO A 75 -21.89 10.54 -0.79
N ASP A 76 -22.98 10.79 -0.06
CA ASP A 76 -23.00 11.50 1.22
C ASP A 76 -22.79 10.57 2.42
N ALA A 77 -22.74 9.25 2.22
CA ALA A 77 -22.77 8.23 3.26
C ALA A 77 -23.93 8.39 4.26
N ARG A 78 -25.06 8.96 3.82
CA ARG A 78 -26.30 9.10 4.61
C ARG A 78 -27.41 8.27 3.98
N GLN A 79 -27.47 8.21 2.66
CA GLN A 79 -28.48 7.45 1.94
C GLN A 79 -28.35 5.96 2.21
N GLU A 80 -29.48 5.26 2.29
CA GLU A 80 -29.51 3.82 2.47
C GLU A 80 -29.15 3.13 1.14
N ALA A 81 -27.89 2.71 1.02
CA ALA A 81 -27.41 2.01 -0.16
C ALA A 81 -28.14 0.66 -0.33
N PRO A 82 -28.42 0.24 -1.59
CA PRO A 82 -29.03 -1.06 -1.84
C PRO A 82 -28.22 -2.20 -1.22
N ARG A 83 -28.91 -3.13 -0.58
CA ARG A 83 -28.31 -4.29 0.11
C ARG A 83 -27.40 -5.13 -0.80
N TRP A 84 -27.75 -5.26 -2.07
CA TRP A 84 -26.92 -5.96 -3.06
C TRP A 84 -25.62 -5.21 -3.38
N ALA A 85 -25.60 -3.87 -3.29
CA ALA A 85 -24.40 -3.08 -3.50
C ALA A 85 -23.41 -3.28 -2.34
N CYS A 86 -23.91 -3.36 -1.09
CA CYS A 86 -23.10 -3.77 0.06
C CYS A 86 -22.55 -5.19 -0.12
N ALA A 87 -23.37 -6.13 -0.60
CA ALA A 87 -22.95 -7.51 -0.86
C ALA A 87 -21.85 -7.59 -1.93
N LEU A 88 -22.03 -6.83 -3.01
CA LEU A 88 -21.07 -6.74 -4.11
C LEU A 88 -19.76 -6.12 -3.64
N CYS A 89 -19.79 -5.09 -2.80
CA CYS A 89 -18.61 -4.49 -2.21
C CYS A 89 -17.89 -5.45 -1.23
N ALA A 90 -18.63 -6.23 -0.44
CA ALA A 90 -18.05 -7.27 0.43
C ALA A 90 -17.33 -8.35 -0.40
N LEU A 91 -17.98 -8.81 -1.48
CA LEU A 91 -17.40 -9.78 -2.41
C LEU A 91 -16.18 -9.20 -3.13
N GLY A 92 -16.26 -7.95 -3.58
CA GLY A 92 -15.14 -7.25 -4.23
C GLY A 92 -13.93 -7.13 -3.32
N LEU A 93 -14.13 -6.76 -2.05
CA LEU A 93 -13.07 -6.71 -1.05
C LEU A 93 -12.50 -8.10 -0.73
N PHE A 94 -13.34 -9.14 -0.67
CA PHE A 94 -12.87 -10.52 -0.51
C PHE A 94 -12.00 -10.98 -1.69
N ILE A 95 -12.41 -10.65 -2.92
CA ILE A 95 -11.62 -10.95 -4.12
C ILE A 95 -10.31 -10.17 -4.10
N TYR A 96 -10.33 -8.87 -3.77
CA TYR A 96 -9.12 -8.06 -3.61
C TYR A 96 -8.15 -8.73 -2.64
N GLN A 97 -8.59 -8.98 -1.40
CA GLN A 97 -7.79 -9.62 -0.35
C GLN A 97 -7.19 -10.95 -0.83
N SER A 98 -8.00 -11.76 -1.51
CA SER A 98 -7.57 -13.07 -2.00
C SER A 98 -6.50 -12.97 -3.09
N LEU A 99 -6.62 -12.00 -3.99
CA LEU A 99 -5.67 -11.78 -5.09
C LEU A 99 -4.36 -11.14 -4.60
N ASP A 100 -4.49 -10.18 -3.70
CA ASP A 100 -3.39 -9.53 -2.97
C ASP A 100 -2.53 -10.58 -2.24
N ALA A 101 -3.14 -11.42 -1.41
CA ALA A 101 -2.40 -12.44 -0.64
C ALA A 101 -1.69 -13.53 -1.48
N ILE A 102 -2.07 -13.70 -2.75
CA ILE A 102 -1.46 -14.71 -3.63
C ILE A 102 -0.45 -14.16 -4.62
N ASP A 103 -0.31 -12.85 -4.80
CA ASP A 103 0.57 -12.29 -5.82
C ASP A 103 2.06 -12.62 -5.54
N GLY A 104 2.52 -12.47 -4.30
CA GLY A 104 3.87 -12.81 -3.86
C GLY A 104 4.07 -14.32 -3.82
N LYS A 105 3.01 -15.09 -3.55
CA LYS A 105 3.03 -16.56 -3.66
C LYS A 105 3.23 -16.99 -5.11
N GLN A 106 2.52 -16.35 -6.04
CA GLN A 106 2.67 -16.57 -7.46
C GLN A 106 4.08 -16.18 -7.90
N ALA A 107 4.60 -15.03 -7.46
CA ALA A 107 5.95 -14.58 -7.80
C ALA A 107 7.03 -15.58 -7.37
N ARG A 108 6.88 -16.20 -6.18
CA ARG A 108 7.76 -17.28 -5.73
C ARG A 108 7.58 -18.55 -6.56
N ARG A 109 6.34 -18.93 -6.88
CA ARG A 109 6.00 -20.11 -7.69
C ARG A 109 6.56 -20.03 -9.11
N THR A 110 6.57 -18.84 -9.72
CA THR A 110 7.05 -18.61 -11.09
C THR A 110 8.52 -18.18 -11.14
N GLY A 111 9.19 -18.01 -10.00
CA GLY A 111 10.58 -17.55 -9.94
C GLY A 111 10.77 -16.10 -10.40
N THR A 112 9.72 -15.27 -10.31
CA THR A 112 9.72 -13.87 -10.77
C THR A 112 9.65 -12.85 -9.64
N ALA A 113 9.91 -13.26 -8.39
CA ALA A 113 9.96 -12.34 -7.24
C ALA A 113 11.08 -11.31 -7.39
N ASN A 114 10.74 -10.03 -7.26
CA ASN A 114 11.66 -8.91 -7.40
C ASN A 114 11.13 -7.66 -6.65
N PRO A 115 11.97 -6.62 -6.42
CA PRO A 115 11.56 -5.41 -5.72
C PRO A 115 10.42 -4.62 -6.39
N LEU A 116 10.24 -4.72 -7.71
CA LEU A 116 9.11 -4.06 -8.39
C LEU A 116 7.78 -4.65 -7.93
N GLY A 117 7.70 -5.96 -7.73
CA GLY A 117 6.47 -6.62 -7.27
C GLY A 117 6.01 -6.12 -5.91
N GLU A 118 6.93 -6.06 -4.94
CA GLU A 118 6.66 -5.52 -3.59
C GLU A 118 6.24 -4.04 -3.64
N LEU A 119 6.90 -3.22 -4.45
CA LEU A 119 6.54 -1.82 -4.64
C LEU A 119 5.13 -1.67 -5.24
N PHE A 120 4.81 -2.53 -6.21
CA PHE A 120 3.54 -2.50 -6.92
C PHE A 120 2.38 -2.92 -6.01
N ASP A 121 2.58 -3.98 -5.22
CA ASP A 121 1.67 -4.48 -4.19
C ASP A 121 1.31 -3.41 -3.15
N HIS A 122 2.31 -2.92 -2.41
CA HIS A 122 2.11 -1.86 -1.41
C HIS A 122 1.58 -0.56 -2.02
N GLY A 123 1.93 -0.29 -3.28
CA GLY A 123 1.41 0.84 -4.05
C GLY A 123 -0.09 0.73 -4.36
N CYS A 124 -0.60 -0.48 -4.57
CA CYS A 124 -2.01 -0.77 -4.76
C CYS A 124 -2.76 -0.77 -3.42
N ASP A 125 -2.17 -1.32 -2.37
CA ASP A 125 -2.75 -1.32 -1.01
C ASP A 125 -3.03 0.09 -0.47
N SER A 126 -2.14 1.05 -0.75
CA SER A 126 -2.33 2.43 -0.32
C SER A 126 -3.57 3.07 -0.95
N ILE A 127 -3.85 2.74 -2.22
CA ILE A 127 -5.05 3.18 -2.96
C ILE A 127 -6.26 2.44 -2.42
N SER A 128 -6.16 1.11 -2.31
CA SER A 128 -7.22 0.22 -1.82
C SER A 128 -7.74 0.68 -0.45
N THR A 129 -6.84 1.05 0.46
CA THR A 129 -7.16 1.55 1.81
C THR A 129 -8.17 2.70 1.79
N VAL A 130 -8.07 3.62 0.82
CA VAL A 130 -9.01 4.76 0.68
C VAL A 130 -10.42 4.26 0.38
N PHE A 131 -10.56 3.37 -0.60
CA PHE A 131 -11.85 2.83 -1.03
C PHE A 131 -12.48 1.92 0.02
N VAL A 132 -11.67 1.10 0.69
CA VAL A 132 -12.12 0.21 1.76
C VAL A 132 -12.64 1.01 2.96
N ALA A 133 -11.91 2.02 3.40
CA ALA A 133 -12.32 2.87 4.53
C ALA A 133 -13.60 3.66 4.21
N LEU A 134 -13.70 4.22 3.01
CA LEU A 134 -14.90 4.92 2.55
C LEU A 134 -16.11 3.98 2.45
N SER A 135 -15.92 2.78 1.90
CA SER A 135 -16.98 1.76 1.77
C SER A 135 -17.52 1.34 3.14
N ALA A 136 -16.64 1.18 4.14
CA ALA A 136 -17.05 0.89 5.52
C ALA A 136 -17.92 2.02 6.09
N CYS A 137 -17.53 3.29 5.87
CA CYS A 137 -18.31 4.45 6.33
C CYS A 137 -19.70 4.52 5.67
N ILE A 138 -19.78 4.25 4.36
CA ILE A 138 -21.05 4.23 3.63
C ILE A 138 -21.94 3.08 4.13
N ALA A 139 -21.38 1.89 4.32
CA ALA A 139 -22.13 0.72 4.77
C ALA A 139 -22.83 0.94 6.12
N VAL A 140 -22.25 1.78 6.98
CA VAL A 140 -22.81 2.13 8.29
C VAL A 140 -23.52 3.48 8.32
N GLN A 141 -23.67 4.17 7.19
CA GLN A 141 -24.25 5.51 7.09
C GLN A 141 -23.56 6.56 7.99
N LEU A 142 -22.22 6.53 8.05
CA LEU A 142 -21.45 7.41 8.94
C LEU A 142 -21.48 8.89 8.52
N GLY A 143 -22.02 9.22 7.36
CA GLY A 143 -22.22 10.60 6.90
C GLY A 143 -23.19 11.41 7.77
N HIS A 144 -23.97 10.76 8.63
CA HIS A 144 -24.73 11.43 9.69
C HIS A 144 -23.83 12.03 10.78
N TYR A 145 -22.58 11.56 10.88
CA TYR A 145 -21.54 12.09 11.76
C TYR A 145 -20.26 12.39 10.97
N PRO A 146 -20.22 13.50 10.19
CA PRO A 146 -19.11 13.81 9.30
C PRO A 146 -17.73 13.77 9.97
N GLY A 147 -17.62 14.22 11.22
CA GLY A 147 -16.37 14.16 11.99
C GLY A 147 -15.88 12.74 12.27
N TRP A 148 -16.77 11.81 12.59
CA TRP A 148 -16.41 10.39 12.76
C TRP A 148 -16.05 9.73 11.44
N MET A 149 -16.75 10.07 10.35
CA MET A 149 -16.40 9.61 9.01
C MET A 149 -15.01 10.11 8.58
N PHE A 150 -14.68 11.38 8.88
CA PHE A 150 -13.38 11.97 8.61
C PHE A 150 -12.31 11.22 9.40
N PHE A 151 -12.52 11.08 10.71
CA PHE A 151 -11.62 10.35 11.58
C PHE A 151 -11.38 8.92 11.07
N GLN A 152 -12.44 8.16 10.77
CA GLN A 152 -12.34 6.77 10.32
C GLN A 152 -11.47 6.63 9.05
N CYS A 153 -11.76 7.44 8.03
CA CYS A 153 -11.05 7.35 6.75
C CYS A 153 -9.59 7.78 6.88
N PHE A 154 -9.33 8.94 7.48
CA PHE A 154 -7.97 9.45 7.61
C PHE A 154 -7.14 8.64 8.64
N CYS A 155 -7.79 8.03 9.64
CA CYS A 155 -7.14 7.11 10.56
C CYS A 155 -6.65 5.85 9.84
N ALA A 156 -7.47 5.23 8.99
CA ALA A 156 -7.06 4.07 8.19
C ALA A 156 -5.84 4.39 7.33
N MET A 157 -5.87 5.52 6.61
CA MET A 157 -4.73 5.99 5.79
C MET A 157 -3.48 6.28 6.64
N THR A 158 -3.66 6.87 7.82
CA THR A 158 -2.56 7.19 8.74
C THR A 158 -1.90 5.94 9.30
N LEU A 159 -2.69 4.94 9.71
CA LEU A 159 -2.16 3.67 10.23
C LEU A 159 -1.38 2.92 9.14
N PHE A 160 -1.91 2.87 7.91
CA PHE A 160 -1.22 2.29 6.77
C PHE A 160 0.10 3.03 6.45
N TYR A 161 0.09 4.36 6.47
CA TYR A 161 1.30 5.17 6.34
C TYR A 161 2.32 4.90 7.45
N CYS A 162 1.88 4.79 8.71
CA CYS A 162 2.73 4.49 9.86
C CYS A 162 3.38 3.10 9.75
N ALA A 163 2.69 2.10 9.18
CA ALA A 163 3.28 0.79 8.90
C ALA A 163 4.45 0.89 7.92
N HIS A 164 4.35 1.72 6.87
CA HIS A 164 5.48 1.97 5.97
C HIS A 164 6.53 2.89 6.59
N TRP A 165 6.15 3.80 7.49
CA TRP A 165 7.09 4.65 8.22
C TRP A 165 7.97 3.81 9.15
N GLN A 166 7.40 2.92 9.97
CA GLN A 166 8.22 2.01 10.78
C GLN A 166 9.15 1.14 9.91
N THR A 167 8.73 0.81 8.69
CA THR A 167 9.53 0.02 7.74
C THR A 167 10.68 0.84 7.16
N TYR A 168 10.45 2.10 6.82
CA TYR A 168 11.49 3.06 6.44
C TYR A 168 12.52 3.30 7.57
N VAL A 169 12.10 3.22 8.82
CA VAL A 169 13.00 3.35 9.97
C VAL A 169 13.80 2.07 10.22
N SER A 170 13.11 0.93 10.27
CA SER A 170 13.66 -0.34 10.79
C SER A 170 14.11 -1.34 9.73
N GLY A 171 13.82 -1.07 8.47
CA GLY A 171 14.14 -1.95 7.35
C GLY A 171 13.30 -3.22 7.27
N THR A 172 12.23 -3.36 8.07
CA THR A 172 11.39 -4.57 8.10
C THR A 172 9.94 -4.19 8.38
N LEU A 173 9.04 -4.68 7.54
CA LEU A 173 7.59 -4.51 7.72
C LEU A 173 7.11 -5.48 8.79
N ARG A 174 6.40 -4.98 9.81
CA ARG A 174 5.92 -5.80 10.93
C ARG A 174 4.41 -5.72 11.03
N PHE A 175 3.76 -6.86 10.87
CA PHE A 175 2.34 -7.03 11.05
C PHE A 175 2.03 -7.54 12.46
N GLY A 176 1.14 -6.83 13.16
CA GLY A 176 0.65 -7.18 14.48
C GLY A 176 -0.33 -8.35 14.46
N LYS A 177 -0.92 -8.64 15.63
CA LYS A 177 -1.98 -9.67 15.74
C LYS A 177 -3.29 -9.25 15.07
N VAL A 178 -3.60 -7.95 15.13
CA VAL A 178 -4.74 -7.33 14.47
C VAL A 178 -4.15 -6.29 13.53
N ASP A 179 -4.16 -6.61 12.24
CA ASP A 179 -3.55 -5.79 11.20
C ASP A 179 -4.43 -5.80 9.94
N VAL A 180 -3.85 -5.55 8.76
CA VAL A 180 -4.55 -5.43 7.48
C VAL A 180 -5.56 -6.56 7.25
N THR A 181 -5.17 -7.83 7.43
CA THR A 181 -6.06 -9.00 7.22
C THR A 181 -7.29 -8.95 8.14
N GLU A 182 -7.10 -8.78 9.45
CA GLU A 182 -8.20 -8.68 10.40
C GLU A 182 -9.11 -7.47 10.13
N ALA A 183 -8.53 -6.33 9.76
CA ALA A 183 -9.27 -5.12 9.42
C ALA A 183 -10.14 -5.33 8.16
N GLN A 184 -9.60 -5.94 7.12
CA GLN A 184 -10.34 -6.26 5.89
C GLN A 184 -11.49 -7.22 6.16
N PHE A 185 -11.27 -8.32 6.91
CA PHE A 185 -12.34 -9.24 7.29
C PHE A 185 -13.40 -8.59 8.19
N THR A 186 -13.01 -7.68 9.08
CA THR A 186 -13.94 -6.89 9.89
C THR A 186 -14.83 -6.02 9.00
N ILE A 187 -14.26 -5.35 8.01
CA ILE A 187 -15.00 -4.51 7.06
C ILE A 187 -15.91 -5.35 6.15
N MET A 188 -15.45 -6.51 5.69
CA MET A 188 -16.32 -7.48 5.01
C MET A 188 -17.51 -7.87 5.91
N GLY A 189 -17.27 -8.12 7.20
CA GLY A 189 -18.32 -8.38 8.18
C GLY A 189 -19.32 -7.23 8.30
N ILE A 190 -18.84 -5.99 8.40
CA ILE A 190 -19.69 -4.78 8.43
C ILE A 190 -20.57 -4.69 7.18
N LEU A 191 -19.97 -4.86 6.00
CA LEU A 191 -20.69 -4.85 4.72
C LEU A 191 -21.74 -5.97 4.65
N MET A 192 -21.43 -7.16 5.18
CA MET A 192 -22.35 -8.30 5.25
C MET A 192 -23.51 -8.05 6.22
N VAL A 193 -23.28 -7.38 7.36
CA VAL A 193 -24.36 -6.96 8.27
C VAL A 193 -25.31 -6.00 7.54
N SER A 194 -24.78 -4.97 6.85
CA SER A 194 -25.59 -4.05 6.04
C SER A 194 -26.30 -4.76 4.88
N THR A 195 -25.73 -5.84 4.35
CA THR A 195 -26.36 -6.69 3.33
C THR A 195 -27.55 -7.48 3.89
N ILE A 196 -27.44 -8.03 5.10
CA ILE A 196 -28.45 -8.92 5.70
C ILE A 196 -29.58 -8.13 6.37
N PHE A 197 -29.28 -6.98 6.95
CA PHE A 197 -30.27 -6.20 7.72
C PHE A 197 -30.63 -4.86 7.08
N GLY A 198 -29.91 -4.44 6.04
CA GLY A 198 -29.99 -3.07 5.51
C GLY A 198 -29.03 -2.13 6.26
N PRO A 199 -28.43 -1.12 5.59
CA PRO A 199 -27.60 -0.11 6.27
C PRO A 199 -28.32 0.57 7.44
N GLY A 200 -29.65 0.71 7.39
CA GLY A 200 -30.45 1.30 8.47
C GLY A 200 -30.28 0.62 9.83
N ILE A 201 -29.82 -0.65 9.88
CA ILE A 201 -29.56 -1.36 11.14
C ILE A 201 -28.63 -0.57 12.08
N TRP A 202 -27.65 0.15 11.53
CA TRP A 202 -26.65 0.88 12.30
C TRP A 202 -27.22 2.11 13.03
N SER A 203 -28.44 2.53 12.68
CA SER A 203 -29.18 3.59 13.39
C SER A 203 -29.94 3.08 14.62
N THR A 204 -29.91 1.77 14.90
CA THR A 204 -30.63 1.17 16.03
C THR A 204 -30.10 1.67 17.36
N LYS A 205 -31.03 2.07 18.24
CA LYS A 205 -30.74 2.58 19.59
C LYS A 205 -30.95 1.51 20.67
N PHE A 206 -30.08 1.51 21.66
CA PHE A 206 -30.08 0.62 22.83
C PHE A 206 -30.08 1.44 24.13
N PHE A 207 -30.50 0.82 25.24
CA PHE A 207 -30.55 1.41 26.58
C PHE A 207 -31.33 2.74 26.63
N SER A 208 -32.63 2.68 26.32
CA SER A 208 -33.54 3.84 26.37
C SER A 208 -33.00 5.06 25.61
N ASP A 209 -32.64 4.86 24.34
CA ASP A 209 -32.10 5.87 23.42
C ASP A 209 -30.70 6.43 23.72
N SER A 210 -29.97 5.88 24.70
CA SER A 210 -28.67 6.42 25.11
C SER A 210 -27.50 6.02 24.20
N ILE A 211 -27.55 4.85 23.55
CA ILE A 211 -26.45 4.33 22.71
C ILE A 211 -26.98 3.93 21.34
N CYS A 212 -26.41 4.51 20.27
CA CYS A 212 -26.67 4.12 18.89
C CYS A 212 -25.56 3.18 18.37
N LEU A 213 -25.90 2.17 17.56
CA LEU A 213 -24.91 1.26 16.96
C LEU A 213 -23.86 1.99 16.12
N TRP A 214 -24.20 3.16 15.55
CA TRP A 214 -23.26 4.04 14.86
C TRP A 214 -21.99 4.34 15.64
N TYR A 215 -22.04 4.40 16.98
CA TYR A 215 -20.87 4.70 17.79
C TYR A 215 -19.93 3.50 17.97
N ILE A 216 -20.39 2.26 17.78
CA ILE A 216 -19.58 1.07 18.05
C ILE A 216 -18.38 0.98 17.08
N ILE A 217 -18.59 1.28 15.80
CA ILE A 217 -17.52 1.16 14.79
C ILE A 217 -16.43 2.23 14.96
N PRO A 218 -16.74 3.53 15.10
CA PRO A 218 -15.72 4.55 15.33
C PRO A 218 -15.00 4.39 16.67
N THR A 219 -15.70 3.99 17.74
CA THR A 219 -15.07 3.80 19.06
C THR A 219 -14.15 2.58 19.11
N SER A 220 -14.55 1.46 18.51
CA SER A 220 -13.68 0.29 18.37
C SER A 220 -12.47 0.59 17.47
N THR A 221 -12.67 1.34 16.38
CA THR A 221 -11.57 1.80 15.52
C THR A 221 -10.63 2.71 16.29
N PHE A 222 -11.14 3.66 17.08
CA PHE A 222 -10.32 4.56 17.90
C PHE A 222 -9.45 3.78 18.89
N ALA A 223 -10.02 2.80 19.59
CA ALA A 223 -9.27 1.94 20.50
C ALA A 223 -8.19 1.12 19.78
N ALA A 224 -8.54 0.47 18.66
CA ALA A 224 -7.59 -0.29 17.84
C ALA A 224 -6.49 0.60 17.25
N ALA A 225 -6.84 1.81 16.82
CA ALA A 225 -5.91 2.78 16.27
C ALA A 225 -4.90 3.27 17.31
N ILE A 226 -5.32 3.55 18.55
CA ILE A 226 -4.39 3.91 19.63
C ILE A 226 -3.37 2.80 19.84
N TYR A 227 -3.82 1.55 19.93
CA TYR A 227 -2.95 0.40 20.12
C TYR A 227 -1.97 0.23 18.95
N SER A 228 -2.48 0.22 17.72
CA SER A 228 -1.66 0.08 16.51
C SER A 228 -0.66 1.23 16.35
N LEU A 229 -1.08 2.47 16.60
CA LEU A 229 -0.22 3.64 16.54
C LEU A 229 0.87 3.56 17.62
N TYR A 230 0.53 3.16 18.85
CA TYR A 230 1.52 2.94 19.91
C TYR A 230 2.59 1.92 19.47
N CYS A 231 2.17 0.76 18.94
CA CYS A 231 3.10 -0.26 18.43
C CYS A 231 4.00 0.27 17.32
N ASN A 232 3.44 1.01 16.35
CA ASN A 232 4.21 1.62 15.27
C ASN A 232 5.21 2.67 15.79
N LEU A 233 4.78 3.55 16.71
CA LEU A 233 5.62 4.59 17.30
C LEU A 233 6.79 4.01 18.09
N VAL A 234 6.57 2.93 18.86
CA VAL A 234 7.65 2.23 19.57
C VAL A 234 8.74 1.81 18.58
N VAL A 235 8.38 1.22 17.44
CA VAL A 235 9.36 0.83 16.41
C VAL A 235 10.00 2.05 15.75
N ILE A 236 9.25 3.12 15.46
CA ILE A 236 9.78 4.35 14.86
C ILE A 236 10.84 5.01 15.77
N PHE A 237 10.63 5.03 17.08
CA PHE A 237 11.55 5.67 18.02
C PHE A 237 12.73 4.79 18.44
N THR A 238 12.61 3.47 18.39
CA THR A 238 13.64 2.55 18.93
C THR A 238 14.29 1.64 17.88
N GLY A 239 13.69 1.50 16.69
CA GLY A 239 14.06 0.51 15.69
C GLY A 239 14.94 1.01 14.55
N GLY A 240 15.52 2.21 14.63
CA GLY A 240 16.31 2.80 13.54
C GLY A 240 17.57 2.01 13.20
N VAL A 241 17.71 1.55 11.96
CA VAL A 241 18.85 0.75 11.49
C VAL A 241 19.95 1.57 10.80
N GLY A 242 19.71 2.86 10.58
CA GLY A 242 20.68 3.78 10.00
C GLY A 242 21.76 4.23 10.99
N LYS A 243 22.69 5.05 10.50
CA LYS A 243 23.76 5.65 11.32
C LYS A 243 23.16 6.40 12.50
N ASN A 244 23.62 6.12 13.73
CA ASN A 244 23.10 6.73 14.96
C ASN A 244 21.59 6.47 15.22
N GLY A 245 21.05 5.35 14.76
CA GLY A 245 19.63 5.03 14.93
C GLY A 245 18.69 5.82 13.99
N SER A 246 19.23 6.32 12.88
CA SER A 246 18.46 7.00 11.82
C SER A 246 17.68 6.01 10.94
N THR A 247 16.96 6.53 9.95
CA THR A 247 16.23 5.73 8.96
C THR A 247 17.17 4.94 8.03
N VAL A 248 16.63 4.05 7.18
CA VAL A 248 17.43 3.33 6.17
C VAL A 248 18.18 4.25 5.21
N ALA A 249 17.74 5.51 5.06
CA ALA A 249 18.39 6.52 4.22
C ALA A 249 19.38 7.41 4.99
N GLY A 250 19.54 7.22 6.30
CA GLY A 250 20.38 8.08 7.14
C GLY A 250 19.72 9.42 7.54
N THR A 251 18.40 9.57 7.36
CA THR A 251 17.64 10.76 7.75
C THR A 251 17.03 10.62 9.14
N SER A 252 16.54 11.71 9.72
CA SER A 252 15.80 11.65 10.99
C SER A 252 14.63 10.66 10.91
N VAL A 253 14.42 9.86 11.95
CA VAL A 253 13.26 8.96 12.07
C VAL A 253 11.94 9.72 12.03
N LEU A 254 11.94 11.03 12.32
CA LEU A 254 10.77 11.89 12.25
C LEU A 254 10.53 12.53 10.88
N SER A 255 11.50 12.46 9.95
CA SER A 255 11.37 13.10 8.63
C SER A 255 10.10 12.73 7.85
N PRO A 256 9.57 11.49 7.92
CA PRO A 256 8.34 11.14 7.21
C PRO A 256 7.08 11.84 7.76
N VAL A 257 7.10 12.45 8.94
CA VAL A 257 5.91 13.16 9.47
C VAL A 257 5.55 14.37 8.60
N ILE A 258 6.55 15.02 8.00
CA ILE A 258 6.39 16.29 7.28
C ILE A 258 5.50 16.13 6.04
N PRO A 259 5.84 15.30 5.03
CA PRO A 259 5.04 15.22 3.82
C PRO A 259 3.64 14.66 4.07
N PHE A 260 3.47 13.78 5.06
CA PHE A 260 2.13 13.29 5.41
C PHE A 260 1.28 14.38 6.09
N SER A 261 1.87 15.19 6.97
CA SER A 261 1.19 16.32 7.60
C SER A 261 0.77 17.38 6.59
N LEU A 262 1.51 17.56 5.49
CA LEU A 262 1.14 18.43 4.37
C LEU A 262 -0.13 17.97 3.63
N VAL A 263 -0.62 16.75 3.89
CA VAL A 263 -1.90 16.25 3.37
C VAL A 263 -2.98 16.34 4.44
N ILE A 264 -2.72 15.78 5.63
CA ILE A 264 -3.71 15.65 6.70
C ILE A 264 -4.10 17.02 7.29
N LEU A 265 -3.14 17.92 7.51
CA LEU A 265 -3.43 19.23 8.12
C LEU A 265 -4.27 20.10 7.17
N PRO A 266 -3.94 20.26 5.88
CA PRO A 266 -4.84 20.94 4.96
C PRO A 266 -6.20 20.26 4.85
N ALA A 267 -6.28 18.92 4.80
CA ALA A 267 -7.55 18.21 4.79
C ALA A 267 -8.43 18.55 6.01
N PHE A 268 -7.84 18.65 7.19
CA PHE A 268 -8.58 19.04 8.40
C PHE A 268 -8.95 20.52 8.41
N ILE A 269 -8.02 21.41 8.05
CA ILE A 269 -8.27 22.86 8.04
C ILE A 269 -9.34 23.21 7.01
N ILE A 270 -9.27 22.64 5.80
CA ILE A 270 -10.23 22.88 4.72
C ILE A 270 -11.63 22.42 5.13
N TYR A 271 -11.73 21.26 5.79
CA TYR A 271 -12.98 20.82 6.39
C TYR A 271 -13.50 21.85 7.41
N GLN A 272 -12.69 22.22 8.41
CA GLN A 272 -13.13 23.10 9.50
C GLN A 272 -13.42 24.56 9.09
N LYS A 273 -12.85 25.02 7.98
CA LYS A 273 -12.93 26.41 7.52
C LYS A 273 -13.78 26.61 6.28
N SER A 274 -14.29 25.54 5.67
CA SER A 274 -15.11 25.61 4.46
C SER A 274 -16.41 26.40 4.71
N PRO A 275 -16.63 27.53 4.02
CA PRO A 275 -17.89 28.27 4.12
C PRO A 275 -19.03 27.60 3.36
N GLN A 276 -18.74 26.70 2.41
CA GLN A 276 -19.75 25.95 1.64
C GLN A 276 -19.97 24.53 2.17
N HIS A 277 -19.36 24.18 3.31
CA HIS A 277 -19.43 22.84 3.92
C HIS A 277 -19.11 21.72 2.92
N VAL A 278 -18.07 21.94 2.10
CA VAL A 278 -17.74 21.10 0.94
C VAL A 278 -17.49 19.64 1.32
N TYR A 279 -16.97 19.40 2.52
CA TYR A 279 -16.78 18.05 3.04
C TYR A 279 -18.12 17.43 3.48
N GLU A 280 -18.98 18.17 4.17
CA GLU A 280 -20.25 17.66 4.68
C GLU A 280 -21.27 17.40 3.57
N GLU A 281 -21.23 18.19 2.50
CA GLU A 281 -22.09 18.05 1.32
C GLU A 281 -21.55 17.03 0.31
N HIS A 282 -20.21 16.88 0.20
CA HIS A 282 -19.57 15.98 -0.76
C HIS A 282 -18.47 15.10 -0.14
N PRO A 283 -18.75 14.32 0.93
CA PRO A 283 -17.73 13.65 1.73
C PRO A 283 -16.99 12.56 0.96
N ALA A 284 -17.67 11.77 0.12
CA ALA A 284 -17.01 10.73 -0.67
C ALA A 284 -15.99 11.33 -1.65
N LEU A 285 -16.37 12.39 -2.39
CA LEU A 285 -15.46 13.08 -3.31
C LEU A 285 -14.27 13.68 -2.56
N TYR A 286 -14.52 14.27 -1.40
CA TYR A 286 -13.49 14.85 -0.54
C TYR A 286 -12.47 13.80 -0.07
N ILE A 287 -12.96 12.68 0.47
CA ILE A 287 -12.12 11.58 0.96
C ILE A 287 -11.35 10.92 -0.18
N LEU A 288 -11.95 10.75 -1.36
CA LEU A 288 -11.24 10.24 -2.52
C LEU A 288 -10.13 11.21 -2.96
N ALA A 289 -10.41 12.51 -3.05
CA ALA A 289 -9.43 13.51 -3.49
C ALA A 289 -8.20 13.54 -2.57
N PHE A 290 -8.41 13.72 -1.26
CA PHE A 290 -7.31 13.74 -0.29
C PHE A 290 -6.70 12.36 -0.05
N GLY A 291 -7.51 11.30 -0.14
CA GLY A 291 -7.04 9.94 0.02
C GLY A 291 -6.10 9.50 -1.08
N LEU A 292 -6.34 9.88 -2.34
CA LEU A 292 -5.39 9.61 -3.44
C LEU A 292 -4.08 10.40 -3.29
N VAL A 293 -4.13 11.62 -2.75
CA VAL A 293 -2.91 12.38 -2.39
C VAL A 293 -2.15 11.63 -1.28
N ALA A 294 -2.84 11.18 -0.23
CA ALA A 294 -2.24 10.41 0.86
C ALA A 294 -1.64 9.08 0.36
N ALA A 295 -2.34 8.35 -0.51
CA ALA A 295 -1.86 7.13 -1.15
C ALA A 295 -0.57 7.40 -1.96
N LYS A 296 -0.51 8.50 -2.70
CA LYS A 296 0.72 8.88 -3.42
C LYS A 296 1.87 9.17 -2.47
N VAL A 297 1.63 9.89 -1.37
CA VAL A 297 2.67 10.16 -0.35
C VAL A 297 3.17 8.85 0.26
N THR A 298 2.28 7.89 0.56
CA THR A 298 2.67 6.55 0.99
C THR A 298 3.53 5.84 -0.05
N ASN A 299 3.15 5.88 -1.34
CA ASN A 299 3.93 5.26 -2.41
C ASN A 299 5.33 5.85 -2.53
N ARG A 300 5.49 7.15 -2.28
CA ARG A 300 6.80 7.82 -2.24
C ARG A 300 7.64 7.35 -1.04
N LEU A 301 7.02 7.10 0.10
CA LEU A 301 7.70 6.54 1.26
C LEU A 301 8.16 5.09 1.02
N VAL A 302 7.33 4.26 0.39
CA VAL A 302 7.70 2.90 -0.02
C VAL A 302 8.90 2.93 -0.97
N VAL A 303 8.85 3.78 -2.00
CA VAL A 303 10.00 3.98 -2.91
C VAL A 303 11.25 4.39 -2.13
N ALA A 304 11.15 5.42 -1.28
CA ALA A 304 12.27 5.92 -0.48
C ALA A 304 12.90 4.84 0.41
N HIS A 305 12.08 3.97 0.99
CA HIS A 305 12.53 2.81 1.75
C HIS A 305 13.35 1.84 0.89
N MET A 306 12.78 1.39 -0.22
CA MET A 306 13.40 0.36 -1.07
C MET A 306 14.64 0.87 -1.81
N THR A 307 14.69 2.16 -2.14
CA THR A 307 15.88 2.80 -2.74
C THR A 307 16.86 3.32 -1.68
N LYS A 308 16.56 3.19 -0.38
CA LYS A 308 17.33 3.75 0.74
C LYS A 308 17.72 5.21 0.50
N SER A 309 16.76 6.03 0.11
CA SER A 309 16.96 7.45 -0.20
C SER A 309 16.03 8.33 0.61
N GLU A 310 16.42 9.59 0.81
CA GLU A 310 15.54 10.58 1.41
C GLU A 310 14.27 10.76 0.57
N MET A 311 13.15 11.00 1.25
CA MET A 311 11.88 11.33 0.64
C MET A 311 11.79 12.84 0.41
N GLU A 312 11.55 13.28 -0.83
CA GLU A 312 11.36 14.72 -1.09
C GLU A 312 10.04 15.21 -0.48
N TYR A 313 10.04 16.35 0.22
CA TYR A 313 8.86 16.80 0.96
C TYR A 313 7.75 17.36 0.07
N MET A 314 8.12 18.13 -0.97
CA MET A 314 7.17 18.72 -1.90
C MET A 314 6.81 17.73 -3.01
N ASP A 315 5.55 17.74 -3.43
CA ASP A 315 5.05 16.91 -4.50
C ASP A 315 3.89 17.61 -5.22
N TRP A 316 3.74 17.31 -6.51
CA TRP A 316 2.69 17.90 -7.34
C TRP A 316 1.28 17.49 -6.91
N SER A 317 1.12 16.39 -6.17
CA SER A 317 -0.19 15.98 -5.63
C SER A 317 -0.75 16.99 -4.62
N LEU A 318 0.11 17.78 -3.96
CA LEU A 318 -0.28 18.84 -3.02
C LEU A 318 -0.92 20.06 -3.70
N LEU A 319 -0.87 20.15 -5.04
CA LEU A 319 -1.52 21.23 -5.77
C LEU A 319 -3.04 21.27 -5.52
N GLY A 320 -3.70 20.10 -5.46
CA GLY A 320 -5.14 20.00 -5.15
C GLY A 320 -5.50 20.63 -3.81
N PRO A 321 -4.94 20.12 -2.69
CA PRO A 321 -5.08 20.73 -1.37
C PRO A 321 -4.72 22.22 -1.34
N ALA A 322 -3.64 22.64 -2.02
CA ALA A 322 -3.23 24.04 -2.07
C ALA A 322 -4.26 24.92 -2.79
N MET A 323 -4.86 24.45 -3.89
CA MET A 323 -5.91 25.18 -4.61
C MET A 323 -7.14 25.39 -3.72
N LEU A 324 -7.59 24.35 -2.99
CA LEU A 324 -8.72 24.46 -2.05
C LEU A 324 -8.41 25.42 -0.91
N PHE A 325 -7.23 25.29 -0.29
CA PHE A 325 -6.80 26.16 0.79
C PHE A 325 -6.73 27.64 0.37
N LEU A 326 -6.14 27.91 -0.79
CA LEU A 326 -6.06 29.27 -1.35
C LEU A 326 -7.44 29.81 -1.73
N ASN A 327 -8.30 28.99 -2.33
CA ASN A 327 -9.66 29.39 -2.65
C ASN A 327 -10.43 29.82 -1.40
N GLN A 328 -10.33 29.06 -0.31
CA GLN A 328 -10.92 29.41 0.99
C GLN A 328 -10.34 30.70 1.58
N TYR A 329 -9.02 30.88 1.50
CA TYR A 329 -8.36 32.09 1.98
C TYR A 329 -8.89 33.36 1.27
N PHE A 330 -9.23 33.26 -0.02
CA PHE A 330 -9.85 34.34 -0.79
C PHE A 330 -11.39 34.28 -0.77
N ASN A 331 -11.99 33.86 0.34
CA ASN A 331 -13.45 33.80 0.57
C ASN A 331 -14.22 32.94 -0.45
N SER A 332 -13.60 31.86 -0.93
CA SER A 332 -14.20 30.91 -1.89
C SER A 332 -14.69 31.60 -3.18
N PHE A 333 -13.80 32.35 -3.82
CA PHE A 333 -14.07 33.05 -5.09
C PHE A 333 -14.61 32.10 -6.18
N ILE A 334 -14.11 30.86 -6.21
CA ILE A 334 -14.65 29.77 -7.04
C ILE A 334 -15.45 28.84 -6.13
N ASN A 335 -16.57 28.29 -6.62
CA ASN A 335 -17.33 27.29 -5.88
C ASN A 335 -16.43 26.10 -5.52
N GLU A 336 -16.37 25.75 -4.23
CA GLU A 336 -15.45 24.76 -3.67
C GLU A 336 -15.66 23.37 -4.28
N TYR A 337 -16.88 23.05 -4.71
CA TYR A 337 -17.20 21.79 -5.40
C TYR A 337 -16.40 21.62 -6.70
N TYR A 338 -16.31 22.65 -7.52
CA TYR A 338 -15.55 22.57 -8.78
C TYR A 338 -14.04 22.52 -8.52
N VAL A 339 -13.56 23.25 -7.51
CA VAL A 339 -12.15 23.18 -7.10
C VAL A 339 -11.82 21.79 -6.57
N LEU A 340 -12.73 21.17 -5.83
CA LEU A 340 -12.58 19.81 -5.30
C LEU A 340 -12.54 18.77 -6.43
N TRP A 341 -13.40 18.88 -7.44
CA TRP A 341 -13.32 18.03 -8.63
C TRP A 341 -12.01 18.23 -9.38
N ALA A 342 -11.55 19.47 -9.55
CA ALA A 342 -10.26 19.74 -10.17
C ALA A 342 -9.10 19.11 -9.36
N ALA A 343 -9.15 19.19 -8.02
CA ALA A 343 -8.20 18.53 -7.13
C ALA A 343 -8.24 17.00 -7.27
N MET A 344 -9.43 16.40 -7.34
CA MET A 344 -9.61 14.95 -7.54
C MET A 344 -9.02 14.48 -8.88
N VAL A 345 -9.36 15.16 -9.98
CA VAL A 345 -8.84 14.84 -11.32
C VAL A 345 -7.33 14.98 -11.36
N TRP A 346 -6.79 16.06 -10.77
CA TRP A 346 -5.35 16.28 -10.70
C TRP A 346 -4.64 15.20 -9.88
N ALA A 347 -5.12 14.90 -8.67
CA ALA A 347 -4.54 13.87 -7.81
C ALA A 347 -4.55 12.50 -8.49
N THR A 348 -5.64 12.15 -9.17
CA THR A 348 -5.76 10.89 -9.93
C THR A 348 -4.75 10.84 -11.08
N PHE A 349 -4.70 11.89 -11.90
CA PHE A 349 -3.77 11.97 -13.03
C PHE A 349 -2.31 11.87 -12.57
N ASP A 350 -1.95 12.65 -11.55
CA ASP A 350 -0.59 12.74 -11.03
C ASP A 350 -0.14 11.44 -10.34
N LEU A 351 -1.04 10.75 -9.64
CA LEU A 351 -0.80 9.41 -9.08
C LEU A 351 -0.59 8.36 -10.19
N ILE A 352 -1.48 8.27 -11.18
CA ILE A 352 -1.37 7.31 -12.30
C ILE A 352 -0.06 7.55 -13.05
N ARG A 353 0.26 8.81 -13.36
CA ARG A 353 1.50 9.20 -14.03
C ARG A 353 2.72 8.77 -13.21
N TYR A 354 2.74 9.08 -11.92
CA TYR A 354 3.84 8.72 -11.02
C TYR A 354 4.05 7.21 -10.96
N CYS A 355 2.99 6.43 -10.72
CA CYS A 355 3.06 4.97 -10.67
C CYS A 355 3.51 4.37 -12.01
N SER A 356 2.94 4.83 -13.13
CA SER A 356 3.32 4.37 -14.47
C SER A 356 4.80 4.64 -14.75
N GLN A 357 5.29 5.85 -14.47
CA GLN A 357 6.67 6.22 -14.77
C GLN A 357 7.66 5.46 -13.88
N ILE A 358 7.41 5.34 -12.57
CA ILE A 358 8.27 4.55 -11.68
C ILE A 358 8.32 3.09 -12.12
N CYS A 359 7.18 2.48 -12.42
CA CYS A 359 7.14 1.09 -12.87
C CYS A 359 7.93 0.91 -14.16
N GLN A 360 7.81 1.83 -15.13
CA GLN A 360 8.56 1.77 -16.39
C GLN A 360 10.07 1.93 -16.19
N GLU A 361 10.50 2.90 -15.35
CA GLU A 361 11.92 3.11 -15.05
C GLU A 361 12.55 1.88 -14.38
N ILE A 362 11.83 1.26 -13.44
CA ILE A 362 12.28 0.03 -12.75
C ILE A 362 12.25 -1.17 -13.71
N CYS A 363 11.21 -1.34 -14.52
CA CYS A 363 11.13 -2.40 -15.54
C CYS A 363 12.31 -2.33 -16.50
N PHE A 364 12.65 -1.12 -16.96
CA PHE A 364 13.80 -0.90 -17.84
C PHE A 364 15.11 -1.25 -17.14
N HIS A 365 15.28 -0.87 -15.87
CA HIS A 365 16.49 -1.16 -15.11
C HIS A 365 16.68 -2.66 -14.81
N LEU A 366 15.60 -3.35 -14.43
CA LEU A 366 15.61 -4.78 -14.09
C LEU A 366 15.46 -5.69 -15.32
N ASN A 367 15.19 -5.13 -16.50
CA ASN A 367 14.90 -5.84 -17.74
C ASN A 367 13.74 -6.85 -17.59
N VAL A 368 12.64 -6.41 -16.97
CA VAL A 368 11.41 -7.20 -16.75
C VAL A 368 10.21 -6.52 -17.41
N GLU A 369 9.17 -7.30 -17.69
CA GLU A 369 7.88 -6.78 -18.14
C GLU A 369 6.92 -6.67 -16.95
N LEU A 370 6.16 -5.56 -16.87
CA LEU A 370 5.33 -5.28 -15.70
C LEU A 370 4.20 -6.31 -15.51
N PHE A 371 3.54 -6.72 -16.60
CA PHE A 371 2.33 -7.57 -16.58
C PHE A 371 2.48 -8.89 -17.32
N ARG A 372 3.71 -9.31 -17.63
CA ARG A 372 3.97 -10.53 -18.39
C ARG A 372 5.20 -11.26 -17.86
N ILE A 373 5.12 -12.59 -17.84
CA ILE A 373 6.25 -13.46 -17.53
C ILE A 373 6.91 -13.88 -18.86
N PRO A 374 8.22 -13.60 -19.06
CA PRO A 374 8.92 -14.07 -20.24
C PRO A 374 9.09 -15.59 -20.19
N TYR A 375 8.59 -16.27 -21.21
CA TYR A 375 8.72 -17.73 -21.36
C TYR A 375 10.03 -18.11 -22.06
N PRO A 376 10.71 -19.20 -21.65
CA PRO A 376 11.76 -19.80 -22.46
C PRO A 376 11.16 -20.24 -23.81
N GLY A 377 11.44 -19.50 -24.89
CA GLY A 377 10.90 -19.73 -26.24
C GLY A 377 10.22 -18.51 -26.90
N GLY A 378 10.04 -17.40 -26.19
CA GLY A 378 9.67 -16.11 -26.82
C GLY A 378 10.86 -15.48 -27.57
N PRO A 379 10.64 -14.52 -28.50
CA PRO A 379 11.74 -13.85 -29.17
C PRO A 379 12.65 -13.21 -28.12
N LEU A 380 13.88 -13.73 -28.02
CA LEU A 380 14.93 -13.18 -27.18
C LEU A 380 15.11 -11.71 -27.56
N ARG A 381 14.64 -10.78 -26.72
CA ARG A 381 15.24 -9.44 -26.72
C ARG A 381 16.70 -9.66 -26.35
N ALA A 382 17.59 -9.33 -27.28
CA ALA A 382 19.03 -9.43 -27.09
C ALA A 382 19.40 -8.79 -25.75
N VAL A 383 19.79 -9.63 -24.79
CA VAL A 383 20.32 -9.20 -23.52
C VAL A 383 21.68 -8.55 -23.84
N SER A 384 21.71 -7.23 -23.95
CA SER A 384 22.96 -6.50 -24.02
C SER A 384 23.61 -6.55 -22.65
N HIS A 385 24.47 -7.55 -22.43
CA HIS A 385 25.43 -7.50 -21.33
C HIS A 385 26.29 -6.23 -21.49
N PRO A 386 26.42 -5.39 -20.46
CA PRO A 386 27.49 -4.40 -20.41
C PRO A 386 28.82 -5.17 -20.43
N GLN A 387 29.54 -5.12 -21.55
CA GLN A 387 30.93 -5.57 -21.61
C GLN A 387 31.75 -4.67 -20.68
N GLY A 388 32.15 -5.19 -19.52
CA GLY A 388 33.02 -4.44 -18.62
C GLY A 388 33.04 -4.92 -17.16
N ALA A 389 33.13 -6.23 -16.90
CA ALA A 389 33.40 -6.74 -15.55
C ALA A 389 33.95 -8.18 -15.56
N LEU A 390 34.93 -8.48 -16.41
CA LEU A 390 35.67 -9.75 -16.37
C LEU A 390 37.15 -9.51 -16.65
N THR A 391 37.84 -8.81 -15.76
CA THR A 391 39.32 -8.84 -15.63
C THR A 391 39.74 -8.10 -14.36
N ALA A 392 39.56 -8.70 -13.17
CA ALA A 392 40.23 -8.23 -11.94
C ALA A 392 40.10 -9.25 -10.79
N ALA A 393 40.46 -10.51 -11.00
CA ALA A 393 40.62 -11.45 -9.89
C ALA A 393 41.52 -12.62 -10.27
N GLU A 394 42.77 -12.35 -10.67
CA GLU A 394 43.83 -13.37 -10.65
C GLU A 394 45.20 -12.70 -10.81
N LYS A 395 45.87 -12.44 -9.69
CA LYS A 395 47.33 -12.31 -9.59
C LYS A 395 47.76 -12.29 -8.12
N ASN A 396 48.89 -12.97 -7.86
CA ASN A 396 49.56 -13.32 -6.59
C ASN A 396 49.11 -14.71 -6.08
N GLY A 397 49.81 -15.83 -6.33
CA GLY A 397 51.25 -16.07 -6.26
C GLY A 397 51.61 -16.38 -4.79
N THR A 398 51.79 -17.64 -4.37
CA THR A 398 53.09 -18.35 -4.40
C THR A 398 52.94 -19.88 -4.25
N ASN A 399 53.82 -20.61 -4.93
CA ASN A 399 54.05 -22.06 -4.84
C ASN A 399 55.28 -22.31 -3.92
N PRO A 400 55.47 -23.50 -3.30
CA PRO A 400 56.22 -24.52 -4.04
C PRO A 400 55.89 -26.00 -3.73
N LYS A 401 55.85 -26.78 -4.83
CA LYS A 401 56.50 -28.09 -5.09
C LYS A 401 56.33 -29.28 -4.11
N MET A 402 55.62 -30.29 -4.65
CA MET A 402 56.15 -31.60 -5.09
C MET A 402 56.47 -32.67 -4.02
N ASN A 403 55.66 -33.74 -3.96
CA ASN A 403 56.14 -35.11 -4.23
C ASN A 403 55.03 -36.17 -4.28
N ASN A 404 55.27 -37.13 -5.17
CA ASN A 404 54.49 -38.32 -5.53
C ASN A 404 54.19 -39.27 -4.36
N VAL A 405 53.13 -40.09 -4.47
CA VAL A 405 53.21 -41.57 -4.57
C VAL A 405 51.81 -42.14 -4.92
N LYS A 406 51.74 -42.88 -6.03
CA LYS A 406 50.70 -43.88 -6.35
C LYS A 406 51.01 -45.20 -5.62
N ALA A 407 49.97 -45.90 -5.16
CA ALA A 407 49.78 -47.37 -5.15
C ALA A 407 49.01 -47.79 -3.88
N MET A 408 47.79 -48.31 -4.00
CA MET A 408 47.48 -49.75 -4.11
C MET A 408 47.81 -50.52 -2.80
N TYR A 409 46.80 -50.93 -2.03
CA TYR A 409 46.56 -52.33 -1.63
C TYR A 409 45.28 -52.46 -0.77
N LYS A 410 44.62 -53.61 -0.96
CA LYS A 410 43.53 -54.23 -0.18
C LYS A 410 43.75 -54.02 1.33
N THR A 411 42.74 -53.99 2.23
CA THR A 411 41.95 -55.17 2.62
C THR A 411 40.90 -54.75 3.68
N ARG A 412 39.63 -55.11 3.45
CA ARG A 412 38.62 -55.67 4.39
C ARG A 412 38.77 -55.39 5.91
N SER A 413 37.77 -54.74 6.51
CA SER A 413 37.12 -55.22 7.76
C SER A 413 35.82 -54.44 8.04
N LYS A 414 34.85 -55.14 8.62
CA LYS A 414 33.47 -54.76 8.95
C LYS A 414 33.39 -54.04 10.30
N SER A 415 32.36 -53.18 10.48
CA SER A 415 31.57 -52.98 11.72
C SER A 415 30.61 -51.79 11.50
N LYS A 416 29.33 -52.01 11.14
CA LYS A 416 28.12 -52.01 12.01
C LYS A 416 27.73 -50.65 12.62
N HIS A 417 26.50 -50.21 12.25
CA HIS A 417 25.46 -49.44 12.97
C HIS A 417 25.90 -48.38 14.01
N TYR A 418 25.42 -47.14 13.96
CA TYR A 418 24.05 -46.64 13.84
C TYR A 418 24.00 -45.30 13.11
#